data_AF-A0A9D7I3A3-F1
#
_entry.id   AF-A0A9D7I3A3-F1
#
_cell.length_a   1.000
_cell.length_b   1.000
_cell.length_c   1.000
_cell.angle_alpha   90.00
_cell.angle_beta   90.00
_cell.angle_gamma   90.00
#
_symmetry.space_group_name_H-M   'P 1'
#
loop_
_entity.id
_entity.type
_entity.pdbx_description
1 polymer ?
#
loop_
_entity_poly.entity_id
_entity_poly.type
_entity_poly.pdbx_seq_one_letter_code
_entity_poly.pdbx_strand_id
1 'polypeptide(L)'
;MKKLPLLLAFIVALFCWTILTGADSAKTDNRPISSQPTYAWEEDNYLPIGLTDEEKTRLHEIGMNYQRTAPPPGVMRASAEWEQCERVIIRWPLGLPVN
;
A
#
# COMPACT_ATOMS: atom_id res chain seq x y z
N MET A 1 38.82 20.76 -40.40
CA MET A 1 37.48 20.23 -40.07
C MET A 1 37.56 18.88 -39.34
N LYS A 2 38.17 18.80 -38.15
CA LYS A 2 38.31 17.52 -37.38
C LYS A 2 37.92 17.62 -35.90
N LYS A 3 37.42 18.77 -35.43
CA LYS A 3 37.07 18.99 -34.01
C LYS A 3 35.60 18.68 -33.65
N LEU A 4 34.75 18.45 -34.65
CA LEU A 4 33.33 18.16 -34.45
C LEU A 4 33.04 16.78 -33.81
N PRO A 5 33.72 15.67 -34.16
CA PRO A 5 33.44 14.37 -33.52
C PRO A 5 33.93 14.31 -32.07
N LEU A 6 35.00 15.05 -31.73
CA LEU A 6 35.54 15.11 -30.37
C LEU A 6 34.58 15.84 -29.41
N LEU A 7 33.91 16.88 -29.90
CA LEU A 7 32.97 17.68 -29.11
C LEU A 7 31.67 16.91 -28.86
N LEU A 8 31.18 16.14 -29.85
CA LEU A 8 30.02 15.27 -29.68
C LEU A 8 30.30 14.15 -28.66
N ALA A 9 31.49 13.53 -28.72
CA ALA A 9 31.89 12.50 -27.76
C ALA A 9 31.97 13.06 -26.32
N PHE A 10 32.42 14.31 -26.15
CA PHE A 10 32.44 14.97 -24.85
C PHE A 10 31.03 15.23 -24.30
N ILE A 11 30.09 15.65 -25.15
CA ILE A 11 28.69 15.87 -24.73
C ILE A 11 28.04 14.54 -24.32
N VAL A 12 28.25 13.47 -25.09
CA VAL A 12 27.73 12.14 -24.75
C VAL A 12 28.34 11.61 -23.46
N ALA A 13 29.64 11.82 -23.23
CA ALA A 13 30.30 11.43 -21.99
C ALA A 13 29.78 12.20 -20.77
N LEU A 14 29.52 13.50 -20.91
CA LEU A 14 28.90 14.31 -19.85
C LEU A 14 27.47 13.86 -19.56
N PHE A 15 26.69 13.55 -20.59
CA PHE A 15 25.33 13.05 -20.42
C PHE A 15 25.32 11.67 -19.74
N CYS A 16 26.26 10.79 -20.11
CA CYS A 16 26.42 9.47 -19.49
C CYS A 16 26.85 9.60 -18.02
N TRP A 17 27.75 10.55 -17.70
CA TRP A 17 28.14 10.84 -16.31
C TRP A 17 26.95 11.29 -15.47
N THR A 18 26.09 12.17 -16.00
CA THR A 18 24.90 12.65 -15.27
C THR A 18 23.88 11.55 -15.01
N ILE A 19 23.70 10.61 -15.94
CA ILE A 19 22.80 9.46 -15.74
C ILE A 19 23.39 8.49 -14.70
N LEU A 20 24.71 8.27 -14.72
CA LEU A 20 25.35 7.30 -13.82
C LEU A 20 25.46 7.78 -12.37
N THR A 21 25.51 9.10 -12.12
CA THR A 21 25.50 9.66 -10.76
C THR A 21 24.09 9.88 -10.20
N GLY A 22 23.04 9.69 -10.99
CA GLY A 22 21.64 9.76 -10.57
C GLY A 22 21.12 8.45 -10.00
N ALA A 23 21.86 7.82 -9.08
CA ALA A 23 21.35 6.69 -8.32
C ALA A 23 20.73 7.22 -7.01
N ASP A 24 19.42 7.07 -6.91
CA ASP A 24 18.59 7.45 -5.76
C ASP A 24 19.24 7.09 -4.43
N SER A 25 19.45 8.11 -3.58
CA SER A 25 19.62 7.90 -2.16
C SER A 25 18.26 7.46 -1.62
N ALA A 26 18.00 6.15 -1.69
CA ALA A 26 16.92 5.52 -0.95
C ALA A 26 17.18 5.79 0.53
N LYS A 27 16.47 6.78 1.07
CA LYS A 27 16.50 7.13 2.48
C LYS A 27 16.03 5.90 3.25
N THR A 28 16.97 5.15 3.83
CA THR A 28 16.65 4.11 4.81
C THR A 28 15.83 4.78 5.89
N ASP A 29 14.56 4.38 6.01
CA ASP A 29 13.65 4.91 7.00
C ASP A 29 14.06 4.40 8.39
N ASN A 30 15.03 5.10 8.99
CA ASN A 30 15.53 4.81 10.33
C ASN A 30 14.58 5.37 11.42
N ARG A 31 13.27 5.40 11.17
CA ARG A 31 12.31 5.66 12.23
C ARG A 31 12.43 4.50 13.23
N PRO A 32 12.68 4.77 14.53
CA PRO A 32 12.58 3.72 15.52
C PRO A 32 11.17 3.14 15.39
N ILE A 33 11.09 1.83 15.14
CA ILE A 33 9.82 1.09 15.27
C ILE A 33 9.34 1.45 16.67
N SER A 34 8.29 2.28 16.75
CA SER A 34 7.63 2.55 18.03
C SER A 34 7.40 1.18 18.62
N SER A 35 7.89 0.92 19.83
CA SER A 35 7.69 -0.33 20.53
C SER A 35 6.19 -0.46 20.78
N GLN A 36 5.48 -0.97 19.77
CA GLN A 36 4.12 -1.42 19.93
C GLN A 36 4.23 -2.52 20.98
N PRO A 37 3.52 -2.42 22.11
CA PRO A 37 3.46 -3.53 23.03
C PRO A 37 3.02 -4.74 22.22
N THR A 38 3.85 -5.78 22.21
CA THR A 38 3.44 -7.09 21.71
C THR A 38 2.39 -7.58 22.70
N TYR A 39 1.14 -7.18 22.50
CA TYR A 39 0.02 -7.89 23.08
C TYR A 39 0.17 -9.33 22.57
N ALA A 40 0.67 -10.21 23.43
CA ALA A 40 0.53 -11.64 23.26
C ALA A 40 -0.96 -11.92 23.41
N TRP A 41 -1.70 -11.74 22.33
CA TRP A 41 -3.02 -12.30 22.19
C TRP A 41 -2.82 -13.81 22.33
N GLU A 42 -3.45 -14.46 23.31
CA GLU A 42 -3.63 -15.91 23.19
C GLU A 42 -4.46 -16.13 21.92
N GLU A 43 -3.78 -16.48 20.83
CA GLU A 43 -4.27 -16.38 19.44
C GLU A 43 -5.45 -17.30 19.14
N ASP A 44 -5.74 -18.29 19.98
CA ASP A 44 -6.62 -19.39 19.60
C ASP A 44 -8.12 -19.13 19.76
N ASN A 45 -8.55 -18.07 20.48
CA ASN A 45 -9.98 -17.91 20.82
C ASN A 45 -10.62 -16.53 20.56
N TYR A 46 -9.87 -15.51 20.12
CA TYR A 46 -10.41 -14.15 20.04
C TYR A 46 -10.18 -13.37 18.74
N LEU A 47 -9.52 -13.94 17.74
CA LEU A 47 -9.38 -13.34 16.40
C LEU A 47 -10.27 -14.06 15.37
N PRO A 48 -10.74 -13.36 14.32
CA PRO A 48 -11.87 -13.81 13.50
C PRO A 48 -11.51 -15.14 12.88
N ILE A 49 -12.32 -16.18 13.15
CA ILE A 49 -12.32 -17.49 12.47
C ILE A 49 -11.45 -17.45 11.23
N GLY A 50 -10.20 -17.89 11.38
CA GLY A 50 -9.30 -18.00 10.25
C GLY A 50 -9.98 -18.85 9.18
N LEU A 51 -9.59 -18.68 7.92
CA LEU A 51 -10.12 -19.53 6.86
C LEU A 51 -9.91 -20.99 7.26
N THR A 52 -10.97 -21.81 7.22
CA THR A 52 -10.83 -23.25 7.46
C THR A 52 -9.91 -23.84 6.38
N ASP A 53 -9.38 -25.04 6.62
CA ASP A 53 -8.52 -25.68 5.63
C ASP A 53 -9.25 -25.92 4.31
N GLU A 54 -10.56 -26.16 4.36
CA GLU A 54 -11.44 -26.21 3.19
C GLU A 54 -11.54 -24.84 2.49
N GLU A 55 -11.76 -23.76 3.24
CA GLU A 55 -11.87 -22.41 2.68
C GLU A 55 -10.55 -21.93 2.05
N LYS A 56 -9.40 -22.31 2.61
CA LYS A 56 -8.07 -22.02 2.03
C LYS A 56 -7.91 -22.60 0.63
N THR A 57 -8.50 -23.77 0.36
CA THR A 57 -8.43 -24.36 -1.00
C THR A 57 -9.18 -23.51 -2.05
N ARG A 58 -10.12 -22.67 -1.60
CA ARG A 58 -11.00 -21.83 -2.43
C ARG A 58 -10.53 -20.39 -2.56
N LEU A 59 -9.30 -20.07 -2.13
CA LEU A 59 -8.71 -18.73 -2.31
C LEU A 59 -8.72 -18.26 -3.77
N HIS A 60 -8.63 -19.20 -4.72
CA HIS A 60 -8.69 -18.92 -6.15
C HIS A 60 -10.05 -18.38 -6.62
N GLU A 61 -11.12 -18.56 -5.82
CA GLU A 61 -12.46 -18.03 -6.11
C GLU A 61 -12.60 -16.54 -5.75
N ILE A 62 -11.71 -16.02 -4.90
CA ILE A 62 -11.75 -14.63 -4.46
C ILE A 62 -11.54 -13.72 -5.68
N GLY A 63 -12.54 -12.87 -5.94
CA GLY A 63 -12.52 -11.94 -7.06
C GLY A 63 -13.09 -12.51 -8.37
N MET A 64 -13.49 -13.78 -8.45
CA MET A 64 -14.16 -14.33 -9.65
C MET A 64 -15.47 -13.58 -9.99
N ASN A 65 -16.19 -13.12 -8.96
CA ASN A 65 -17.45 -12.38 -9.11
C ASN A 65 -17.26 -10.85 -9.05
N TYR A 66 -16.03 -10.36 -9.13
CA TYR A 66 -15.76 -8.92 -9.14
C TYR A 66 -16.21 -8.31 -10.47
N GLN A 67 -17.21 -7.43 -10.40
CA GLN A 67 -17.62 -6.63 -11.56
C GLN A 67 -16.92 -5.27 -11.51
N ARG A 68 -15.98 -5.05 -12.43
CA ARG A 68 -15.33 -3.75 -12.58
C ARG A 68 -16.32 -2.75 -13.19
N THR A 69 -16.73 -1.75 -12.42
CA THR A 69 -17.54 -0.63 -12.92
C THR A 69 -16.66 0.60 -13.18
N ALA A 70 -17.11 1.50 -14.05
CA ALA A 70 -16.47 2.80 -14.20
C ALA A 70 -16.58 3.59 -12.87
N PRO A 71 -15.58 4.42 -12.53
CA PRO A 71 -15.69 5.32 -11.38
C PRO A 71 -16.86 6.30 -11.61
N PRO A 72 -17.46 6.83 -10.53
CA PRO A 72 -18.54 7.80 -10.68
C PRO A 72 -18.03 9.07 -11.38
N PRO A 73 -18.88 9.73 -12.20
CA PRO A 73 -18.50 10.96 -12.88
C PRO A 73 -18.38 12.12 -11.88
N GLY A 74 -17.41 13.02 -12.11
CA GLY A 74 -17.22 14.25 -11.31
C GLY A 74 -16.02 14.21 -10.36
N VAL A 75 -15.93 15.21 -9.48
CA VAL A 75 -14.88 15.28 -8.46
C VAL A 75 -15.26 14.39 -7.29
N MET A 76 -14.58 13.26 -7.17
CA MET A 76 -14.71 12.39 -6.01
C MET A 76 -13.84 12.92 -4.87
N ARG A 77 -14.42 13.06 -3.69
CA ARG A 77 -13.71 13.41 -2.46
C ARG A 77 -13.96 12.32 -1.43
N ALA A 78 -12.90 11.81 -0.82
CA ALA A 78 -13.04 10.97 0.36
C ALA A 78 -13.52 11.82 1.54
N SER A 79 -14.61 11.41 2.17
CA SER A 79 -15.07 11.99 3.44
C SER A 79 -14.08 11.65 4.54
N ALA A 80 -13.74 12.63 5.38
CA ALA A 80 -12.91 12.38 6.54
C ALA A 80 -13.74 11.82 7.70
N GLU A 81 -13.13 11.03 8.58
CA GLU A 81 -13.82 10.38 9.71
C GLU A 81 -14.38 11.36 10.74
N TRP A 82 -13.86 12.60 10.79
CA TRP A 82 -14.34 13.66 11.68
C TRP A 82 -15.52 14.46 11.10
N GLU A 83 -15.88 14.23 9.84
CA GLU A 83 -17.07 14.83 9.24
C GLU A 83 -18.35 14.21 9.83
N GLN A 84 -19.50 14.84 9.62
CA GLN A 84 -20.76 14.34 10.15
C GLN A 84 -21.13 12.99 9.53
N CYS A 85 -21.19 11.94 10.35
CA CYS A 85 -21.61 10.60 9.95
C CYS A 85 -23.12 10.40 10.17
N GLU A 86 -23.82 9.82 9.20
CA GLU A 86 -25.25 9.49 9.37
C GLU A 86 -25.43 8.23 10.25
N ARG A 87 -24.57 7.22 10.06
CA ARG A 87 -24.68 5.89 10.68
C ARG A 87 -23.30 5.27 10.88
N VAL A 88 -23.25 4.23 11.71
CA VAL A 88 -22.08 3.36 11.89
C VAL A 88 -22.45 1.92 11.50
N ILE A 89 -21.53 1.23 10.83
CA ILE A 89 -21.67 -0.20 10.49
C ILE A 89 -20.76 -0.97 11.44
N ILE A 90 -21.32 -1.97 12.12
CA ILE A 90 -20.59 -2.81 13.07
C ILE A 90 -20.78 -4.27 12.68
N ARG A 91 -19.72 -5.05 12.81
CA ARG A 91 -19.71 -6.49 12.50
C ARG A 91 -20.08 -7.32 13.73
N TRP A 92 -20.90 -8.35 13.56
CA TRP A 92 -21.15 -9.39 14.57
C TRP A 92 -20.22 -10.61 14.35
N PRO A 93 -19.72 -11.30 15.40
CA PRO A 93 -19.85 -11.01 16.84
C PRO A 93 -19.30 -9.64 17.24
N LEU A 94 -20.01 -8.94 18.12
CA LEU A 94 -19.87 -7.49 18.33
C LEU A 94 -18.44 -7.04 18.65
N GLY A 95 -17.66 -7.84 19.38
CA GLY A 95 -16.25 -7.57 19.70
C GLY A 95 -15.98 -6.28 20.50
N LEU A 96 -17.00 -5.46 20.74
CA LEU A 96 -16.95 -4.22 21.49
C LEU A 96 -17.51 -4.45 22.90
N PRO A 97 -16.92 -3.81 23.92
CA PRO A 97 -17.45 -3.88 25.27
C PRO A 97 -18.86 -3.27 25.31
N VAL A 98 -19.76 -3.98 25.99
CA VAL A 98 -21.08 -3.47 26.36
C VAL A 98 -21.03 -3.07 27.83
N ASN A 99 -20.45 -1.90 28.13
CA ASN A 99 -20.60 -1.15 29.39
C ASN A 99 -19.97 0.23 29.28
#